data_AF-A0A9P6R1Q8-F1
#
_entry.id   AF-A0A9P6R1Q8-F1
#
_cell.length_a   1.000
_cell.length_b   1.000
_cell.length_c   1.000
_cell.angle_alpha   90.00
_cell.angle_beta   90.00
_cell.angle_gamma   90.00
#
_symmetry.space_group_name_H-M   'P 1'
#
loop_
_entity.id
_entity.type
_entity.pdbx_description
1 polymer ?
#
loop_
_entity_poly.entity_id
_entity_poly.type
_entity_poly.pdbx_seq_one_letter_code
_entity_poly.pdbx_strand_id
1 'polypeptide(L)'
;MTNFSSITGHDHDHDHDHGGHGHGHSHDHGNHGHGPLGDDDAVHEETLHFHKIIKAFSQYKASAMMLPTYLERMERIDDAIEANYEIIKIICEDQQIFVNDDRSTAKLDINERAKNAAALRVREQDMEKVQGTIKQFVRDWSAGGKPERDAIYEPLIQELRTRFASVPVEQRGGISVLVPGSGLGRLAFDIAHDGFSAQGNEFSYYMLLASNFILNKTQRINQFKIYPYIHSFSNIVKSSDVLTEATIPDVNPSEIPRGTDFSMVAGDFIEVYGMEEENY
;
A
#
# COMPACT_ATOMS: atom_id res chain seq x y z
N MET A 1 49.10 -18.28 -15.49
CA MET A 1 49.54 -18.32 -16.88
C MET A 1 49.59 -19.77 -17.30
N THR A 2 48.53 -20.24 -17.95
CA THR A 2 48.42 -21.60 -18.47
C THR A 2 47.97 -21.45 -19.93
N ASN A 3 48.90 -21.68 -20.84
CA ASN A 3 48.66 -21.65 -22.29
C ASN A 3 47.95 -22.94 -22.70
N PHE A 4 46.85 -22.84 -23.44
CA PHE A 4 46.26 -23.97 -24.14
C PHE A 4 46.74 -23.95 -25.59
N SER A 5 47.46 -25.00 -25.99
CA SER A 5 47.94 -25.26 -27.34
C SER A 5 46.92 -26.08 -28.14
N SER A 6 46.73 -25.71 -29.42
CA SER A 6 45.93 -26.42 -30.42
C SER A 6 46.46 -27.83 -30.70
N ILE A 7 45.55 -28.81 -30.81
CA ILE A 7 45.86 -30.17 -31.26
C ILE A 7 45.50 -30.31 -32.74
N THR A 8 46.49 -30.68 -33.55
CA THR A 8 46.36 -31.13 -34.95
C THR A 8 46.22 -32.65 -35.02
N GLY A 9 45.51 -33.15 -36.03
CA GLY A 9 44.91 -34.48 -36.10
C GLY A 9 45.79 -35.66 -36.51
N HIS A 10 45.17 -36.84 -36.43
CA HIS A 10 45.55 -38.05 -37.17
C HIS A 10 44.30 -38.92 -37.39
N ASP A 11 44.01 -39.23 -38.65
CA ASP A 11 42.94 -40.11 -39.10
C ASP A 11 43.34 -41.59 -39.00
N HIS A 12 42.36 -42.46 -38.74
CA HIS A 12 42.33 -43.83 -39.26
C HIS A 12 40.89 -44.34 -39.36
N ASP A 13 40.51 -44.71 -40.59
CA ASP A 13 39.24 -45.33 -41.02
C ASP A 13 39.04 -46.76 -40.50
N HIS A 14 37.77 -47.13 -40.29
CA HIS A 14 37.23 -48.47 -40.55
C HIS A 14 35.73 -48.43 -40.85
N ASP A 15 35.30 -49.36 -41.72
CA ASP A 15 34.17 -49.29 -42.66
C ASP A 15 32.99 -50.24 -42.30
N HIS A 16 31.83 -49.99 -42.94
CA HIS A 16 30.61 -50.83 -43.12
C HIS A 16 29.57 -50.94 -41.98
N ASP A 17 28.23 -51.06 -42.15
CA ASP A 17 27.24 -50.87 -43.24
C ASP A 17 25.80 -50.99 -42.63
N HIS A 18 24.80 -50.45 -43.35
CA HIS A 18 23.37 -50.80 -43.47
C HIS A 18 22.22 -49.95 -42.83
N GLY A 19 21.40 -49.41 -43.75
CA GLY A 19 19.93 -49.23 -43.68
C GLY A 19 19.48 -47.90 -43.07
N GLY A 20 18.94 -46.91 -43.79
CA GLY A 20 18.08 -46.92 -44.97
C GLY A 20 16.74 -46.28 -44.58
N HIS A 21 16.46 -45.05 -45.04
CA HIS A 21 15.13 -44.54 -45.46
C HIS A 21 15.26 -43.05 -45.82
N GLY A 22 15.15 -42.75 -47.10
CA GLY A 22 15.23 -41.40 -47.64
C GLY A 22 13.89 -40.67 -47.70
N HIS A 23 13.96 -39.35 -47.64
CA HIS A 23 13.00 -38.46 -48.28
C HIS A 23 13.79 -37.42 -49.08
N GLY A 24 13.68 -37.51 -50.40
CA GLY A 24 14.34 -36.61 -51.34
C GLY A 24 13.62 -35.27 -51.44
N HIS A 25 14.38 -34.19 -51.27
CA HIS A 25 14.05 -32.88 -51.80
C HIS A 25 15.16 -32.47 -52.77
N SER A 26 14.78 -32.30 -54.04
CA SER A 26 15.67 -31.79 -55.07
C SER A 26 15.96 -30.31 -54.81
N HIS A 27 17.22 -29.97 -54.56
CA HIS A 27 17.68 -28.60 -54.63
C HIS A 27 18.76 -28.45 -55.71
N ASP A 28 18.50 -27.47 -56.55
CA ASP A 28 19.25 -27.00 -57.70
C ASP A 28 20.73 -26.76 -57.36
N HIS A 29 21.64 -27.40 -58.10
CA HIS A 29 23.07 -27.23 -57.93
C HIS A 29 23.55 -25.94 -58.62
N GLY A 30 23.35 -24.83 -57.92
CA GLY A 30 24.12 -23.61 -58.15
C GLY A 30 25.57 -23.84 -57.72
N ASN A 31 26.44 -24.07 -58.70
CA ASN A 31 27.89 -24.20 -58.52
C ASN A 31 28.48 -22.87 -58.02
N HIS A 32 28.50 -22.66 -56.70
CA HIS A 32 29.34 -21.66 -56.05
C HIS A 32 30.61 -22.33 -55.54
N GLY A 33 31.72 -22.08 -56.24
CA GLY A 33 33.03 -22.53 -55.81
C GLY A 33 33.37 -21.96 -54.44
N HIS A 34 33.45 -22.83 -53.44
CA HIS A 34 34.17 -22.54 -52.22
C HIS A 34 35.67 -22.55 -52.54
N GLY A 35 36.21 -21.38 -52.89
CA GLY A 35 37.63 -21.12 -52.69
C GLY A 35 37.96 -21.21 -51.20
N PRO A 36 39.20 -21.59 -50.82
CA PRO A 36 39.60 -21.58 -49.42
C PRO A 36 39.40 -20.17 -48.89
N LEU A 37 38.71 -20.02 -47.75
CA LEU A 37 38.72 -18.77 -46.99
C LEU A 37 40.18 -18.33 -46.86
N GLY A 38 40.48 -17.11 -47.30
CA GLY A 38 41.83 -16.58 -47.17
C GLY A 38 42.22 -16.60 -45.70
N ASP A 39 43.46 -16.99 -45.40
CA ASP A 39 43.99 -17.08 -44.03
C ASP A 39 43.70 -15.80 -43.21
N ASP A 40 43.69 -14.64 -43.88
CA ASP A 40 43.35 -13.34 -43.31
C ASP A 40 41.88 -13.20 -42.85
N ASP A 41 40.92 -13.81 -43.56
CA ASP A 41 39.50 -13.78 -43.18
C ASP A 41 39.25 -14.64 -41.93
N ALA A 42 39.91 -15.80 -41.84
CA ALA A 42 39.84 -16.68 -40.69
C ALA A 42 40.45 -16.04 -39.42
N VAL A 43 41.59 -15.36 -39.56
CA VAL A 43 42.23 -14.61 -38.46
C VAL A 43 41.36 -13.42 -38.01
N HIS A 44 40.67 -12.76 -38.94
CA HIS A 44 39.74 -11.69 -38.62
C HIS A 44 38.52 -12.20 -37.84
N GLU A 45 37.93 -13.31 -38.25
CA GLU A 45 36.81 -13.96 -37.55
C GLU A 45 37.21 -14.44 -36.15
N GLU A 46 38.40 -15.02 -36.00
CA GLU A 46 38.93 -15.44 -34.69
C GLU A 46 39.14 -14.23 -33.77
N THR A 47 39.67 -13.13 -34.30
CA THR A 47 39.85 -11.87 -33.56
C THR A 47 38.51 -11.29 -33.11
N LEU A 48 37.48 -11.27 -33.97
CA LEU A 48 36.15 -10.81 -33.60
C LEU A 48 35.50 -11.73 -32.56
N HIS A 49 35.67 -13.05 -32.68
CA HIS A 49 35.20 -14.02 -31.72
C HIS A 49 35.83 -13.78 -30.35
N PHE A 50 37.15 -13.60 -30.29
CA PHE A 50 37.88 -13.29 -29.06
C PHE A 50 37.34 -12.01 -28.38
N HIS A 51 37.17 -10.92 -29.13
CA HIS A 51 36.62 -9.67 -28.58
C HIS A 51 35.18 -9.84 -28.08
N LYS A 52 34.35 -10.64 -28.77
CA LYS A 52 33.00 -10.98 -28.31
C LYS A 52 33.03 -11.72 -26.98
N ILE A 53 33.94 -12.68 -26.81
CA ILE A 53 34.10 -13.44 -25.55
C ILE A 53 34.56 -12.51 -24.42
N ILE A 54 35.58 -11.65 -24.64
CA ILE A 54 36.01 -10.66 -23.64
C ILE A 54 34.86 -9.72 -23.26
N LYS A 55 34.07 -9.25 -24.24
CA LYS A 55 32.88 -8.45 -23.98
C LYS A 55 31.87 -9.23 -23.14
N ALA A 56 31.60 -10.50 -23.44
CA ALA A 56 30.69 -11.33 -22.64
C ALA A 56 31.15 -11.47 -21.18
N PHE A 57 32.44 -11.74 -20.94
CA PHE A 57 33.01 -11.76 -19.58
C PHE A 57 32.83 -10.43 -18.86
N SER A 58 33.05 -9.30 -19.54
CA SER A 58 32.86 -7.97 -18.94
C SER A 58 31.40 -7.65 -18.58
N GLN A 59 30.43 -8.31 -19.23
CA GLN A 59 29.00 -8.12 -18.98
C GLN A 59 28.47 -8.99 -17.83
N TYR A 60 29.29 -9.89 -17.26
CA TYR A 60 28.85 -10.82 -16.22
C TYR A 60 28.16 -10.11 -15.04
N LYS A 61 28.74 -9.03 -14.51
CA LYS A 61 28.13 -8.29 -13.38
C LYS A 61 26.76 -7.72 -13.74
N ALA A 62 26.63 -7.08 -14.89
CA ALA A 62 25.36 -6.52 -15.34
C ALA A 62 24.31 -7.61 -15.58
N SER A 63 24.72 -8.77 -16.12
CA SER A 63 23.85 -9.92 -16.32
C SER A 63 23.48 -10.65 -15.02
N ALA A 64 24.38 -10.70 -14.03
CA ALA A 64 24.16 -11.35 -12.76
C ALA A 64 23.35 -10.47 -11.78
N MET A 65 23.41 -9.14 -11.95
CA MET A 65 22.56 -8.19 -11.23
C MET A 65 21.13 -8.24 -11.80
N MET A 66 20.37 -9.23 -11.37
CA MET A 66 18.98 -9.45 -11.80
C MET A 66 18.03 -8.32 -11.42
N LEU A 67 18.32 -7.59 -10.33
CA LEU A 67 17.49 -6.50 -9.79
C LEU A 67 18.37 -5.34 -9.29
N PRO A 68 18.97 -4.55 -10.18
CA PRO A 68 19.97 -3.53 -9.81
C PRO A 68 19.42 -2.45 -8.87
N THR A 69 18.11 -2.15 -8.93
CA THR A 69 17.44 -1.14 -8.11
C THR A 69 16.76 -1.71 -6.86
N TYR A 70 16.99 -2.99 -6.53
CA TYR A 70 16.29 -3.63 -5.41
C TYR A 70 16.66 -3.02 -4.06
N LEU A 71 17.96 -2.79 -3.83
CA LEU A 71 18.46 -2.22 -2.58
C LEU A 71 17.99 -0.77 -2.41
N GLU A 72 18.07 0.03 -3.46
CA GLU A 72 17.54 1.40 -3.47
C GLU A 72 16.04 1.44 -3.15
N ARG A 73 15.28 0.45 -3.63
CA ARG A 73 13.86 0.34 -3.29
C ARG A 73 13.64 0.01 -1.81
N MET A 74 14.46 -0.87 -1.22
CA MET A 74 14.35 -1.20 0.19
C MET A 74 14.66 0.01 1.07
N GLU A 75 15.69 0.79 0.74
CA GLU A 75 16.02 2.03 1.43
C GLU A 75 14.85 3.03 1.40
N ARG A 76 14.18 3.18 0.24
CA ARG A 76 12.98 4.02 0.13
C ARG A 76 11.78 3.48 0.90
N ILE A 77 11.69 2.17 1.13
CA ILE A 77 10.66 1.58 1.99
C ILE A 77 10.97 1.93 3.45
N ASP A 78 12.23 1.90 3.86
CA ASP A 78 12.64 2.31 5.22
C ASP A 78 12.29 3.78 5.48
N ASP A 79 12.57 4.68 4.52
CA ASP A 79 12.14 6.09 4.61
C ASP A 79 10.62 6.24 4.76
N ALA A 80 9.85 5.44 4.01
CA ALA A 80 8.39 5.45 4.05
C ALA A 80 7.83 4.89 5.37
N ILE A 81 8.51 3.91 5.98
CA ILE A 81 8.20 3.39 7.32
C ILE A 81 8.36 4.51 8.35
N GLU A 82 9.48 5.23 8.31
CA GLU A 82 9.72 6.33 9.24
C GLU A 82 8.68 7.45 9.07
N ALA A 83 8.36 7.82 7.84
CA ALA A 83 7.32 8.81 7.56
C ALA A 83 5.94 8.41 8.11
N ASN A 84 5.55 7.13 7.97
CA ASN A 84 4.32 6.63 8.60
C ASN A 84 4.42 6.66 10.14
N TYR A 85 5.58 6.32 10.70
CA TYR A 85 5.78 6.27 12.15
C TYR A 85 5.69 7.65 12.81
N GLU A 86 6.14 8.71 12.14
CA GLU A 86 5.95 10.09 12.60
C GLU A 86 4.47 10.42 12.86
N ILE A 87 3.58 9.98 11.96
CA ILE A 87 2.13 10.19 12.13
C ILE A 87 1.57 9.31 13.25
N ILE A 88 2.03 8.06 13.34
CA ILE A 88 1.61 7.15 14.43
C ILE A 88 1.98 7.72 15.80
N LYS A 89 3.14 8.35 15.94
CA LYS A 89 3.53 9.03 17.18
C LYS A 89 2.50 10.08 17.59
N ILE A 90 2.07 10.93 16.65
CA ILE A 90 1.04 11.95 16.90
C ILE A 90 -0.30 11.30 17.28
N ILE A 91 -0.71 10.23 16.60
CA ILE A 91 -1.93 9.48 16.95
C ILE A 91 -1.86 8.95 18.40
N CYS A 92 -0.67 8.54 18.85
CA CYS A 92 -0.44 8.00 20.19
C CYS A 92 -0.18 9.07 21.27
N GLU A 93 -0.03 10.35 20.93
CA GLU A 93 0.24 11.41 21.92
C GLU A 93 -0.96 11.68 22.84
N ASP A 94 -2.18 11.51 22.34
CA ASP A 94 -3.40 11.85 23.09
C ASP A 94 -3.96 10.64 23.87
N GLN A 95 -3.12 10.12 24.77
CA GLN A 95 -3.40 8.91 25.57
C GLN A 95 -4.54 9.09 26.59
N GLN A 96 -5.00 10.33 26.82
CA GLN A 96 -5.97 10.66 27.86
C GLN A 96 -7.42 10.74 27.36
N ILE A 97 -7.67 10.67 26.05
CA ILE A 97 -9.02 10.82 25.47
C ILE A 97 -10.01 9.77 25.99
N PHE A 98 -9.53 8.54 26.18
CA PHE A 98 -10.38 7.39 26.55
C PHE A 98 -10.20 6.94 28.01
N VAL A 99 -9.44 7.69 28.80
CA VAL A 99 -9.36 7.44 30.24
C VAL A 99 -10.57 8.11 30.87
N ASN A 100 -11.65 7.34 31.05
CA ASN A 100 -12.74 7.75 31.91
C ASN A 100 -12.16 8.16 33.27
N ASP A 101 -12.56 9.33 33.80
CA ASP A 101 -12.25 9.84 35.15
C ASP A 101 -12.93 8.99 36.24
N ASP A 102 -12.92 7.67 36.05
CA ASP A 102 -13.31 6.73 37.08
C ASP A 102 -12.15 6.73 38.09
N ARG A 103 -12.40 7.47 39.18
CA ARG A 103 -11.51 7.72 40.33
C ARG A 103 -10.96 6.45 41.01
N SER A 104 -11.22 5.27 40.45
CA SER A 104 -10.68 3.96 40.76
C SER A 104 -9.30 3.70 40.11
N THR A 105 -9.04 4.20 38.89
CA THR A 105 -7.76 3.99 38.16
C THR A 105 -6.64 4.97 38.55
N ALA A 106 -7.00 6.08 39.23
CA ALA A 106 -6.06 7.05 39.80
C ALA A 106 -5.23 6.50 40.98
N LYS A 107 -5.48 5.25 41.42
CA LYS A 107 -4.76 4.60 42.53
C LYS A 107 -3.62 3.67 42.11
N LEU A 108 -3.45 3.37 40.82
CA LEU A 108 -2.30 2.57 40.37
C LEU A 108 -1.05 3.45 40.35
N ASP A 109 -0.02 3.04 41.06
CA ASP A 109 1.30 3.68 41.04
C ASP A 109 1.83 3.74 39.60
N ILE A 110 2.58 4.80 39.28
CA ILE A 110 3.22 4.98 37.96
C ILE A 110 4.08 3.75 37.62
N ASN A 111 4.71 3.13 38.62
CA ASN A 111 5.49 1.91 38.43
C ASN A 111 4.62 0.70 38.07
N GLU A 112 3.41 0.58 38.62
CA GLU A 112 2.49 -0.50 38.27
C GLU A 112 1.95 -0.33 36.84
N ARG A 113 1.62 0.89 36.43
CA ARG A 113 1.24 1.18 35.04
C ARG A 113 2.36 0.85 34.06
N ALA A 114 3.60 1.27 34.36
CA ALA A 114 4.77 0.96 33.54
C ALA A 114 5.07 -0.54 33.48
N LYS A 115 4.95 -1.24 34.61
CA LYS A 115 5.12 -2.70 34.69
C LYS A 115 4.05 -3.44 33.91
N ASN A 116 2.79 -3.01 33.99
CA ASN A 116 1.68 -3.59 33.24
C ASN A 116 1.87 -3.35 31.74
N ALA A 117 2.26 -2.14 31.32
CA ALA A 117 2.57 -1.83 29.93
C ALA A 117 3.74 -2.68 29.40
N ALA A 118 4.81 -2.84 30.17
CA ALA A 118 5.94 -3.69 29.82
C ALA A 118 5.58 -5.19 29.73
N ALA A 119 4.52 -5.62 30.41
CA ALA A 119 4.00 -6.98 30.32
C ALA A 119 3.04 -7.20 29.14
N LEU A 120 2.59 -6.13 28.46
CA LEU A 120 1.74 -6.25 27.27
C LEU A 120 2.55 -6.83 26.12
N ARG A 121 2.04 -7.89 25.53
CA ARG A 121 2.62 -8.52 24.34
C ARG A 121 1.84 -8.07 23.11
N VAL A 122 2.46 -7.22 22.30
CA VAL A 122 1.97 -6.88 20.96
C VAL A 122 2.12 -8.10 20.06
N ARG A 123 1.04 -8.50 19.39
CA ARG A 123 1.01 -9.63 18.45
C ARG A 123 1.08 -9.12 17.01
N GLU A 124 1.43 -10.00 16.07
CA GLU A 124 1.40 -9.66 14.64
C GLU A 124 0.02 -9.18 14.18
N GLN A 125 -1.05 -9.79 14.71
CA GLN A 125 -2.44 -9.39 14.45
C GLN A 125 -2.73 -7.94 14.87
N ASP A 126 -2.08 -7.43 15.90
CA ASP A 126 -2.22 -6.02 16.31
C ASP A 126 -1.58 -5.10 15.26
N MET A 127 -0.44 -5.51 14.69
CA MET A 127 0.23 -4.77 13.62
C MET A 127 -0.57 -4.81 12.32
N GLU A 128 -1.26 -5.91 12.00
CA GLU A 128 -2.20 -5.96 10.89
C GLU A 128 -3.34 -4.95 11.05
N LYS A 129 -3.82 -4.71 12.29
CA LYS A 129 -4.81 -3.67 12.57
C LYS A 129 -4.25 -2.27 12.34
N VAL A 130 -3.04 -1.99 12.81
CA VAL A 130 -2.36 -0.69 12.56
C VAL A 130 -2.18 -0.45 11.06
N GLN A 131 -1.71 -1.46 10.32
CA GLN A 131 -1.57 -1.37 8.85
C GLN A 131 -2.93 -1.15 8.17
N GLY A 132 -3.98 -1.82 8.66
CA GLY A 132 -5.36 -1.60 8.21
C GLY A 132 -5.83 -0.17 8.43
N THR A 133 -5.54 0.42 9.59
CA THR A 133 -5.85 1.83 9.89
C THR A 133 -5.16 2.79 8.94
N ILE A 134 -3.88 2.55 8.60
CA ILE A 134 -3.16 3.39 7.62
C ILE A 134 -3.86 3.34 6.25
N LYS A 135 -4.30 2.15 5.81
CA LYS A 135 -5.07 2.00 4.57
C LYS A 135 -6.44 2.69 4.66
N GLN A 136 -7.09 2.66 5.82
CA GLN A 136 -8.38 3.31 6.04
C GLN A 136 -8.29 4.84 5.85
N PHE A 137 -7.18 5.48 6.20
CA PHE A 137 -6.95 6.90 5.90
C PHE A 137 -7.03 7.21 4.40
N VAL A 138 -6.59 6.28 3.54
CA VAL A 138 -6.69 6.45 2.08
C VAL A 138 -8.15 6.52 1.68
N ARG A 139 -8.94 5.53 2.10
CA ARG A 139 -10.37 5.44 1.79
C ARG A 139 -11.11 6.68 2.30
N ASP A 140 -10.93 7.03 3.57
CA ASP A 140 -11.77 8.01 4.25
C ASP A 140 -11.26 9.46 4.10
N TRP A 141 -9.96 9.70 3.92
CA TRP A 141 -9.39 11.04 4.05
C TRP A 141 -8.34 11.40 2.99
N SER A 142 -8.19 10.60 1.94
CA SER A 142 -7.35 10.97 0.79
C SER A 142 -8.17 11.14 -0.47
N ALA A 143 -7.64 11.92 -1.41
CA ALA A 143 -8.22 12.07 -2.74
C ALA A 143 -8.27 10.73 -3.50
N GLY A 144 -7.30 9.82 -3.24
CA GLY A 144 -7.26 8.49 -3.85
C GLY A 144 -8.43 7.59 -3.45
N GLY A 145 -9.03 7.83 -2.27
CA GLY A 145 -10.22 7.11 -1.80
C GLY A 145 -11.54 7.65 -2.37
N LYS A 146 -11.54 8.81 -3.05
CA LYS A 146 -12.76 9.44 -3.53
C LYS A 146 -13.61 8.53 -4.42
N PRO A 147 -13.07 7.80 -5.42
CA PRO A 147 -13.90 6.91 -6.24
C PRO A 147 -14.65 5.84 -5.43
N GLU A 148 -14.02 5.33 -4.36
CA GLU A 148 -14.63 4.34 -3.47
C GLU A 148 -15.72 4.97 -2.59
N ARG A 149 -15.48 6.18 -2.08
CA ARG A 149 -16.49 6.94 -1.32
C ARG A 149 -17.67 7.34 -2.19
N ASP A 150 -17.44 7.80 -3.41
CA ASP A 150 -18.51 8.16 -4.35
C ASP A 150 -19.38 6.94 -4.70
N ALA A 151 -18.81 5.74 -4.73
CA ALA A 151 -19.57 4.51 -4.98
C ALA A 151 -20.41 4.03 -3.79
N ILE A 152 -20.05 4.42 -2.55
CA ILE A 152 -20.63 3.86 -1.32
C ILE A 152 -21.33 4.91 -0.46
N TYR A 153 -20.67 6.03 -0.17
CA TYR A 153 -21.17 7.10 0.71
C TYR A 153 -22.15 8.03 0.00
N GLU A 154 -21.84 8.43 -1.24
CA GLU A 154 -22.70 9.37 -1.97
C GLU A 154 -24.14 8.87 -2.16
N PRO A 155 -24.42 7.58 -2.47
CA PRO A 155 -25.79 7.07 -2.52
C PRO A 155 -26.54 7.21 -1.19
N LEU A 156 -25.87 7.06 -0.05
CA LEU A 156 -26.48 7.21 1.28
C LEU A 156 -26.84 8.67 1.55
N ILE A 157 -25.95 9.60 1.20
CA ILE A 157 -26.16 11.04 1.36
C ILE A 157 -27.27 11.53 0.41
N GLN A 158 -27.31 11.01 -0.83
CA GLN A 158 -28.39 11.31 -1.78
C GLN A 158 -29.75 10.84 -1.27
N GLU A 159 -29.81 9.68 -0.61
CA GLU A 159 -31.05 9.21 0.01
C GLU A 159 -31.50 10.14 1.14
N LEU A 160 -30.57 10.62 2.00
CA LEU A 160 -30.90 11.63 3.02
C LEU A 160 -31.46 12.92 2.40
N ARG A 161 -30.78 13.45 1.36
CA ARG A 161 -31.24 14.64 0.63
C ARG A 161 -32.64 14.45 0.03
N THR A 162 -32.91 13.27 -0.52
CA THR A 162 -34.20 12.92 -1.13
C THR A 162 -35.29 12.77 -0.08
N ARG A 163 -35.01 12.02 0.99
CA ARG A 163 -35.96 11.74 2.08
C ARG A 163 -36.39 13.00 2.80
N PHE A 164 -35.47 13.97 2.94
CA PHE A 164 -35.68 15.24 3.61
C PHE A 164 -35.70 16.44 2.64
N ALA A 165 -36.07 16.21 1.38
CA ALA A 165 -36.14 17.27 0.36
C ALA A 165 -37.14 18.37 0.70
N SER A 166 -38.20 18.06 1.46
CA SER A 166 -39.21 19.02 1.92
C SER A 166 -38.75 19.87 3.11
N VAL A 167 -37.65 19.51 3.78
CA VAL A 167 -37.09 20.25 4.91
C VAL A 167 -36.13 21.32 4.35
N PRO A 168 -36.35 22.62 4.67
CA PRO A 168 -35.44 23.69 4.29
C PRO A 168 -34.01 23.40 4.76
N VAL A 169 -33.02 23.75 3.95
CA VAL A 169 -31.60 23.43 4.22
C VAL A 169 -31.17 23.95 5.60
N GLU A 170 -31.64 25.13 5.99
CA GLU A 170 -31.33 25.79 7.25
C GLU A 170 -31.90 25.06 8.48
N GLN A 171 -32.88 24.16 8.27
CA GLN A 171 -33.53 23.38 9.32
C GLN A 171 -33.04 21.93 9.36
N ARG A 172 -32.24 21.49 8.38
CA ARG A 172 -31.76 20.10 8.30
C ARG A 172 -30.85 19.71 9.46
N GLY A 173 -30.19 20.68 10.10
CA GLY A 173 -29.41 20.44 11.31
C GLY A 173 -30.24 19.89 12.47
N GLY A 174 -31.57 20.05 12.46
CA GLY A 174 -32.47 19.41 13.44
C GLY A 174 -32.71 17.91 13.21
N ILE A 175 -32.15 17.33 12.15
CA ILE A 175 -32.25 15.89 11.85
C ILE A 175 -30.94 15.24 12.25
N SER A 176 -31.01 14.35 13.25
CA SER A 176 -29.86 13.60 13.76
C SER A 176 -29.73 12.24 13.08
N VAL A 177 -28.56 11.99 12.48
CA VAL A 177 -28.22 10.73 11.80
C VAL A 177 -27.15 10.00 12.60
N LEU A 178 -27.42 8.75 12.94
CA LEU A 178 -26.45 7.87 13.60
C LEU A 178 -25.70 7.02 12.57
N VAL A 179 -24.38 6.93 12.68
CA VAL A 179 -23.51 6.11 11.81
C VAL A 179 -22.77 5.09 12.67
N PRO A 180 -23.33 3.88 12.89
CA PRO A 180 -22.66 2.80 13.61
C PRO A 180 -21.46 2.26 12.83
N GLY A 181 -20.38 1.88 13.52
CA GLY A 181 -19.16 1.38 12.87
C GLY A 181 -18.55 2.42 11.92
N SER A 182 -18.46 3.66 12.38
CA SER A 182 -18.08 4.83 11.58
C SER A 182 -16.61 4.87 11.15
N GLY A 183 -15.75 3.97 11.66
CA GLY A 183 -14.34 3.91 11.30
C GLY A 183 -13.63 5.23 11.60
N LEU A 184 -13.09 5.88 10.56
CA LEU A 184 -12.42 7.19 10.71
C LEU A 184 -13.38 8.38 10.66
N GLY A 185 -14.69 8.14 10.65
CA GLY A 185 -15.72 9.17 10.78
C GLY A 185 -16.06 9.92 9.50
N ARG A 186 -15.49 9.55 8.34
CA ARG A 186 -15.71 10.30 7.08
C ARG A 186 -17.16 10.38 6.65
N LEU A 187 -17.91 9.27 6.68
CA LEU A 187 -19.32 9.29 6.30
C LEU A 187 -20.15 10.18 7.24
N ALA A 188 -19.91 10.09 8.55
CA ALA A 188 -20.58 10.96 9.53
C ALA A 188 -20.22 12.43 9.32
N PHE A 189 -18.95 12.73 9.01
CA PHE A 189 -18.50 14.06 8.62
C PHE A 189 -19.20 14.53 7.34
N ASP A 190 -19.25 13.72 6.27
CA ASP A 190 -19.85 14.12 4.99
C ASP A 190 -21.37 14.39 5.14
N ILE A 191 -22.06 13.62 5.99
CA ILE A 191 -23.47 13.85 6.35
C ILE A 191 -23.62 15.19 7.10
N ALA A 192 -22.73 15.46 8.07
CA ALA A 192 -22.74 16.71 8.80
C ALA A 192 -22.45 17.92 7.89
N HIS A 193 -21.46 17.76 7.00
CA HIS A 193 -21.09 18.74 5.99
C HIS A 193 -22.22 19.03 5.01
N ASP A 194 -23.09 18.05 4.73
CA ASP A 194 -24.28 18.21 3.88
C ASP A 194 -25.46 18.92 4.57
N GLY A 195 -25.31 19.31 5.83
CA GLY A 195 -26.29 20.12 6.55
C GLY A 195 -27.17 19.35 7.54
N PHE A 196 -26.93 18.05 7.76
CA PHE A 196 -27.60 17.26 8.79
C PHE A 196 -26.78 17.26 10.09
N SER A 197 -27.36 16.89 11.23
CA SER A 197 -26.55 16.55 12.41
C SER A 197 -26.16 15.08 12.35
N ALA A 198 -24.92 14.74 12.69
CA ALA A 198 -24.41 13.38 12.60
C ALA A 198 -23.62 12.96 13.84
N GLN A 199 -23.84 11.73 14.26
CA GLN A 199 -23.05 11.07 15.30
C GLN A 199 -22.47 9.78 14.73
N GLY A 200 -21.14 9.69 14.70
CA GLY A 200 -20.47 8.41 14.45
C GLY A 200 -20.37 7.61 15.74
N ASN A 201 -20.52 6.30 15.65
CA ASN A 201 -20.20 5.37 16.73
C ASN A 201 -19.08 4.43 16.28
N GLU A 202 -18.12 4.15 17.15
CA GLU A 202 -17.03 3.22 16.88
C GLU A 202 -16.55 2.55 18.18
N PHE A 203 -16.14 1.29 18.07
CA PHE A 203 -15.68 0.48 19.20
C PHE A 203 -14.16 0.25 19.17
N SER A 204 -13.56 0.20 17.98
CA SER A 204 -12.14 -0.08 17.83
C SER A 204 -11.27 1.10 18.27
N TYR A 205 -10.44 0.92 19.29
CA TYR A 205 -9.47 1.93 19.71
C TYR A 205 -8.48 2.33 18.59
N TYR A 206 -8.16 1.42 17.67
CA TYR A 206 -7.35 1.76 16.49
C TYR A 206 -8.01 2.83 15.62
N MET A 207 -9.33 2.74 15.44
CA MET A 207 -10.11 3.70 14.65
C MET A 207 -10.40 4.97 15.45
N LEU A 208 -10.72 4.84 16.74
CA LEU A 208 -11.02 5.98 17.62
C LEU A 208 -9.82 6.92 17.80
N LEU A 209 -8.61 6.39 18.01
CA LEU A 209 -7.40 7.21 18.09
C LEU A 209 -7.11 7.90 16.76
N ALA A 210 -7.22 7.17 15.66
CA ALA A 210 -6.98 7.68 14.31
C ALA A 210 -8.03 8.71 13.86
N SER A 211 -9.30 8.51 14.22
CA SER A 211 -10.40 9.44 13.93
C SER A 211 -10.24 10.73 14.72
N ASN A 212 -9.87 10.65 16.00
CA ASN A 212 -9.55 11.83 16.78
C ASN A 212 -8.38 12.62 16.18
N PHE A 213 -7.31 11.94 15.77
CA PHE A 213 -6.18 12.60 15.10
C PHE A 213 -6.63 13.37 13.86
N ILE A 214 -7.34 12.71 12.94
CA ILE A 214 -7.69 13.35 11.67
C ILE A 214 -8.73 14.46 11.86
N LEU A 215 -9.74 14.25 12.71
CA LEU A 215 -10.82 15.20 12.93
C LEU A 215 -10.40 16.42 13.77
N ASN A 216 -9.52 16.24 14.76
CA ASN A 216 -9.25 17.26 15.77
C ASN A 216 -7.81 17.80 15.77
N LYS A 217 -6.86 17.14 15.10
CA LYS A 217 -5.43 17.53 15.10
C LYS A 217 -4.91 17.96 13.73
N THR A 218 -5.76 17.98 12.71
CA THR A 218 -5.42 18.51 11.39
C THR A 218 -5.92 19.94 11.23
N GLN A 219 -5.13 20.77 10.55
CA GLN A 219 -5.39 22.20 10.40
C GLN A 219 -5.47 22.63 8.94
N ARG A 220 -4.92 21.83 8.02
CA ARG A 220 -4.89 22.14 6.60
C ARG A 220 -5.11 20.89 5.75
N ILE A 221 -5.65 21.10 4.56
CA ILE A 221 -5.78 20.05 3.53
C ILE A 221 -4.38 19.57 3.12
N ASN A 222 -4.23 18.27 2.88
CA ASN A 222 -2.99 17.59 2.50
C ASN A 222 -1.83 17.90 3.47
N GLN A 223 -2.14 17.98 4.77
CA GLN A 223 -1.15 18.27 5.81
C GLN A 223 -0.10 17.18 5.95
N PHE A 224 -0.53 15.92 5.87
CA PHE A 224 0.27 14.74 6.16
C PHE A 224 0.39 13.83 4.93
N LYS A 225 1.50 13.08 4.87
CA LYS A 225 1.79 12.10 3.83
C LYS A 225 1.89 10.72 4.46
N ILE A 226 1.23 9.74 3.87
CA ILE A 226 1.26 8.34 4.29
C ILE A 226 1.64 7.44 3.13
N TYR A 227 2.22 6.29 3.45
CA TYR A 227 2.60 5.23 2.51
C TYR A 227 1.88 3.93 2.88
N PRO A 228 0.62 3.75 2.44
CA PRO A 228 -0.29 2.71 2.93
C PRO A 228 0.03 1.29 2.42
N TYR A 229 0.84 1.15 1.37
CA TYR A 229 1.04 -0.12 0.66
C TYR A 229 2.44 -0.73 0.85
N ILE A 230 3.29 -0.12 1.68
CA ILE A 230 4.71 -0.53 1.88
C ILE A 230 4.88 -1.91 2.51
N HIS A 231 3.82 -2.47 3.07
CA HIS A 231 3.80 -3.82 3.66
C HIS A 231 3.22 -4.89 2.71
N SER A 232 2.77 -4.52 1.51
CA SER A 232 2.11 -5.42 0.55
C SER A 232 3.03 -5.71 -0.64
N PHE A 233 3.73 -6.85 -0.59
CA PHE A 233 4.73 -7.27 -1.60
C PHE A 233 4.19 -8.20 -2.69
N SER A 234 2.90 -8.52 -2.65
CA SER A 234 2.22 -9.39 -3.62
C SER A 234 1.27 -8.56 -4.49
N ASN A 235 1.00 -9.04 -5.71
CA ASN A 235 0.09 -8.41 -6.68
C ASN A 235 0.46 -6.95 -7.03
N ILE A 236 1.75 -6.62 -6.98
CA ILE A 236 2.29 -5.33 -7.41
C ILE A 236 2.52 -5.38 -8.93
N VAL A 237 1.86 -4.47 -9.67
CA VAL A 237 2.06 -4.36 -11.12
C VAL A 237 3.35 -3.62 -11.43
N LYS A 238 3.60 -2.47 -10.80
CA LYS A 238 4.86 -1.74 -10.91
C LYS A 238 5.54 -1.65 -9.57
N SER A 239 6.85 -1.87 -9.53
CA SER A 239 7.64 -1.81 -8.30
C SER A 239 7.53 -0.46 -7.55
N SER A 240 7.20 0.63 -8.25
CA SER A 240 6.90 1.94 -7.68
C SER A 240 5.59 1.99 -6.88
N ASP A 241 4.63 1.11 -7.15
CA ASP A 241 3.28 1.17 -6.58
C ASP A 241 3.28 0.89 -5.07
N VAL A 242 4.26 0.13 -4.57
CA VAL A 242 4.50 -0.11 -3.13
C VAL A 242 4.75 1.20 -2.38
N LEU A 243 5.39 2.15 -3.04
CA LEU A 243 5.78 3.46 -2.50
C LEU A 243 4.77 4.55 -2.88
N THR A 244 3.55 4.18 -3.29
CA THR A 244 2.49 5.16 -3.59
C THR A 244 2.20 5.96 -2.34
N GLU A 245 2.39 7.28 -2.45
CA GLU A 245 2.08 8.25 -1.41
C GLU A 245 0.59 8.63 -1.48
N ALA A 246 -0.04 8.79 -0.33
CA ALA A 246 -1.32 9.47 -0.21
C ALA A 246 -1.20 10.66 0.76
N THR A 247 -1.88 11.75 0.45
CA THR A 247 -1.95 12.94 1.32
C THR A 247 -3.29 13.02 2.03
N ILE A 248 -3.28 13.40 3.30
CA ILE A 248 -4.48 13.52 4.16
C ILE A 248 -4.42 14.78 5.04
N PRO A 249 -5.57 15.33 5.45
CA PRO A 249 -6.91 15.06 4.90
C PRO A 249 -7.12 15.75 3.54
N ASP A 250 -7.96 15.20 2.66
CA ASP A 250 -8.29 15.78 1.35
C ASP A 250 -9.34 16.89 1.40
N VAL A 251 -9.98 17.06 2.56
CA VAL A 251 -10.92 18.12 2.92
C VAL A 251 -10.59 18.61 4.33
N ASN A 252 -11.05 19.80 4.73
CA ASN A 252 -10.83 20.30 6.09
C ASN A 252 -11.91 19.76 7.04
N PRO A 253 -11.58 18.92 8.04
CA PRO A 253 -12.58 18.32 8.93
C PRO A 253 -13.30 19.34 9.83
N SER A 254 -12.77 20.56 9.95
CA SER A 254 -13.42 21.65 10.70
C SER A 254 -14.49 22.39 9.90
N GLU A 255 -14.68 22.11 8.61
CA GLU A 255 -15.68 22.75 7.76
C GLU A 255 -17.07 22.14 7.97
N ILE A 256 -17.64 22.35 9.17
CA ILE A 256 -19.01 21.96 9.49
C ILE A 256 -19.93 23.20 9.40
N PRO A 257 -21.09 23.11 8.70
CA PRO A 257 -22.06 24.18 8.64
C PRO A 257 -22.52 24.67 10.01
N ARG A 258 -22.96 25.93 10.11
CA ARG A 258 -23.58 26.41 11.35
C ARG A 258 -24.94 25.76 11.54
N GLY A 259 -25.24 25.36 12.78
CA GLY A 259 -26.52 24.75 13.13
C GLY A 259 -26.58 23.23 12.93
N THR A 260 -25.45 22.60 12.56
CA THR A 260 -25.29 21.15 12.51
C THR A 260 -24.32 20.69 13.57
N ASP A 261 -24.66 19.61 14.27
CA ASP A 261 -23.78 18.98 15.25
C ASP A 261 -23.08 17.77 14.61
N PHE A 262 -21.77 17.70 14.80
CA PHE A 262 -20.96 16.53 14.42
C PHE A 262 -20.24 15.98 15.65
N SER A 263 -20.45 14.70 15.95
CA SER A 263 -19.87 14.05 17.13
C SER A 263 -19.45 12.60 16.85
N MET A 264 -18.59 12.05 17.74
CA MET A 264 -18.16 10.66 17.72
C MET A 264 -18.34 10.06 19.13
N VAL A 265 -18.91 8.87 19.23
CA VAL A 265 -19.11 8.12 20.48
C VAL A 265 -18.32 6.83 20.44
N ALA A 266 -17.54 6.59 21.50
CA ALA A 266 -16.77 5.37 21.70
C ALA A 266 -17.61 4.31 22.45
N GLY A 267 -17.71 3.10 21.91
CA GLY A 267 -18.39 1.99 22.59
C GLY A 267 -19.05 1.01 21.61
N ASP A 268 -19.47 -0.15 22.14
CA ASP A 268 -20.25 -1.10 21.37
C ASP A 268 -21.62 -0.49 21.03
N PHE A 269 -22.03 -0.59 19.76
CA PHE A 269 -23.27 0.02 19.28
C PHE A 269 -24.51 -0.43 20.08
N ILE A 270 -24.62 -1.72 20.40
CA ILE A 270 -25.78 -2.26 21.09
C ILE A 270 -25.77 -1.85 22.56
N GLU A 271 -24.59 -1.79 23.18
CA GLU A 271 -24.48 -1.33 24.57
C GLU A 271 -24.81 0.16 24.71
N VAL A 272 -24.35 0.99 23.76
CA VAL A 272 -24.56 2.45 23.80
C VAL A 272 -26.01 2.82 23.46
N TYR A 273 -26.64 2.17 22.47
CA TYR A 273 -27.96 2.59 21.95
C TYR A 273 -29.09 1.56 22.14
N GLY A 274 -28.80 0.40 22.74
CA GLY A 274 -29.76 -0.70 22.88
C GLY A 274 -30.56 -0.71 24.19
N MET A 275 -30.25 0.15 25.16
CA MET A 275 -30.98 0.22 26.43
C MET A 275 -32.18 1.17 26.31
N GLU A 276 -33.38 0.69 26.66
CA GLU A 276 -34.66 1.39 26.46
C GLU A 276 -34.88 2.63 27.37
N GLU A 277 -34.02 2.90 28.36
CA GLU A 277 -34.26 3.97 29.34
C GLU A 277 -34.01 5.41 28.82
N GLU A 278 -33.44 5.59 27.63
CA GLU A 278 -33.15 6.93 27.06
C GLU A 278 -33.86 7.23 25.72
N ASN A 279 -34.89 6.47 25.34
CA ASN A 279 -35.67 6.69 24.11
C ASN A 279 -37.04 7.34 24.38
N TYR A 280 -37.07 8.53 25.00
CA TYR A 280 -38.28 9.37 25.10
C TYR A 280 -38.00 10.85 24.79
#